data_AF-K9SAQ9-F1
#
_entry.id   AF-K9SAQ9-F1
#
_cell.length_a   1.000
_cell.length_b   1.000
_cell.length_c   1.000
_cell.angle_alpha   90.00
_cell.angle_beta   90.00
_cell.angle_gamma   90.00
#
_symmetry.space_group_name_H-M   'P 1'
#
loop_
_entity.id
_entity.type
_entity.pdbx_description
1 polymer ?
#
loop_
_entity_poly.entity_id
_entity_poly.type
_entity_poly.pdbx_seq_one_letter_code
_entity_poly.pdbx_strand_id
1 'polypeptide(L)'
;MSARYIHSRLTARQVPDLLQAILVAELIAPSQHLWLVSPWISDIPVIDNTANTFQALEPSWYRSKIRLSQVLASLTKQGSMVCVATRPDPHNNSFLETLKTKADLDYLSLHKAEELHSKGILSDSFYLAGSMNFTFNGITVNQETLSYETDPTAIAEQKLNFRARWGGRVS
;
A
#
# COMPACT_ATOMS: atom_id res chain seq x y z
N MET A 1 5.27 -21.70 -3.74
CA MET A 1 6.26 -21.54 -2.64
C MET A 1 5.55 -21.02 -1.40
N SER A 2 6.14 -21.13 -0.20
CA SER A 2 5.43 -20.91 1.08
C SER A 2 5.26 -19.42 1.41
N ALA A 3 4.07 -19.04 1.86
CA ALA A 3 3.82 -17.78 2.56
C ALA A 3 4.84 -17.55 3.69
N ARG A 4 5.36 -16.33 3.80
CA ARG A 4 6.25 -15.93 4.90
C ARG A 4 5.43 -15.23 5.98
N TYR A 5 5.42 -15.79 7.18
CA TYR A 5 4.85 -15.13 8.35
C TYR A 5 5.88 -14.20 9.00
N ILE A 6 5.46 -12.98 9.29
CA ILE A 6 6.27 -11.92 9.88
C ILE A 6 5.57 -11.48 11.16
N HIS A 7 6.26 -11.62 12.28
CA HIS A 7 5.80 -11.12 13.56
C HIS A 7 6.62 -9.87 13.92
N SER A 8 5.97 -8.71 14.04
CA SER A 8 6.69 -7.45 14.33
C SER A 8 7.27 -7.39 15.75
N ARG A 9 7.01 -8.41 16.59
CA ARG A 9 7.46 -8.53 17.98
C ARG A 9 8.98 -8.50 18.15
N LEU A 10 9.75 -8.79 17.09
CA LEU A 10 11.19 -9.01 17.19
C LEU A 10 12.01 -7.73 16.91
N THR A 11 11.54 -6.83 16.05
CA THR A 11 12.21 -5.54 15.77
C THR A 11 11.24 -4.48 15.24
N ALA A 12 11.34 -3.24 15.73
CA ALA A 12 10.47 -2.13 15.33
C ALA A 12 10.62 -1.68 13.85
N ARG A 13 11.63 -2.16 13.13
CA ARG A 13 11.90 -1.78 11.73
C ARG A 13 11.51 -2.81 10.67
N GLN A 14 11.21 -4.05 11.05
CA GLN A 14 10.88 -5.11 10.08
C GLN A 14 9.72 -4.73 9.14
N VAL A 15 8.67 -4.12 9.68
CA VAL A 15 7.50 -3.72 8.89
C VAL A 15 7.79 -2.50 8.02
N PRO A 16 8.37 -1.38 8.54
CA PRO A 16 8.78 -0.26 7.71
C PRO A 16 9.76 -0.67 6.60
N ASP A 17 10.76 -1.50 6.91
CA ASP A 17 11.76 -1.94 5.93
C ASP A 17 11.14 -2.81 4.83
N LEU A 18 10.21 -3.70 5.19
CA LEU A 18 9.46 -4.50 4.21
C LEU A 18 8.58 -3.61 3.33
N LEU A 19 7.80 -2.71 3.94
CA LEU A 19 6.93 -1.78 3.20
C LEU A 19 7.74 -0.94 2.21
N GLN A 20 8.89 -0.40 2.65
CA GLN A 20 9.80 0.32 1.77
C GLN A 20 10.26 -0.57 0.61
N ALA A 21 10.72 -1.78 0.88
CA ALA A 21 11.23 -2.69 -0.15
C ALA A 21 10.16 -3.01 -1.22
N ILE A 22 8.94 -3.37 -0.81
CA ILE A 22 7.88 -3.74 -1.76
C ILE A 22 7.35 -2.54 -2.53
N LEU A 23 7.25 -1.37 -1.91
CA LEU A 23 6.78 -0.16 -2.58
C LEU A 23 7.84 0.41 -3.54
N VAL A 24 9.12 0.30 -3.20
CA VAL A 24 10.21 0.61 -4.13
C VAL A 24 10.19 -0.35 -5.32
N ALA A 25 9.94 -1.64 -5.11
CA ALA A 25 9.81 -2.60 -6.21
C ALA A 25 8.65 -2.23 -7.16
N GLU A 26 7.50 -1.81 -6.62
CA GLU A 26 6.37 -1.33 -7.44
C GLU A 26 6.70 -0.05 -8.21
N LEU A 27 7.55 0.84 -7.70
CA LEU A 27 7.98 2.03 -8.46
C LEU A 27 8.98 1.70 -9.59
N ILE A 28 9.68 0.57 -9.49
CA ILE A 28 10.63 0.09 -10.51
C ILE A 28 9.90 -0.69 -11.60
N ALA A 29 8.99 -1.58 -11.19
CA ALA A 29 8.21 -2.44 -12.07
C ALA A 29 6.74 -2.39 -11.64
N PRO A 30 5.97 -1.36 -12.07
CA PRO A 30 4.62 -1.14 -11.60
C PRO A 30 3.67 -2.26 -11.98
N SER A 31 2.93 -2.77 -11.00
CA SER A 31 1.81 -3.67 -11.26
C SER A 31 0.71 -2.95 -12.04
N GLN A 32 -0.10 -3.69 -12.79
CA GLN A 32 -1.29 -3.13 -13.44
C GLN A 32 -2.32 -2.66 -12.40
N HIS A 33 -2.37 -3.34 -11.25
CA HIS A 33 -3.26 -3.01 -10.15
C HIS A 33 -2.52 -3.03 -8.81
N LEU A 34 -2.85 -2.09 -7.96
CA LEU A 34 -2.47 -2.10 -6.56
C LEU A 34 -3.69 -1.78 -5.70
N TRP A 35 -4.06 -2.70 -4.81
CA TRP A 35 -5.11 -2.48 -3.84
C TRP A 35 -4.51 -2.20 -2.46
N LEU A 36 -4.99 -1.15 -1.82
CA LEU A 36 -4.73 -0.85 -0.40
C LEU A 36 -6.06 -0.90 0.36
N VAL A 37 -6.20 -1.86 1.27
CA VAL A 37 -7.43 -2.09 2.02
C VAL A 37 -7.11 -2.03 3.50
N SER A 38 -7.73 -1.10 4.23
CA SER A 38 -7.56 -0.99 5.70
C SER A 38 -8.67 -0.14 6.32
N PRO A 39 -9.20 -0.49 7.51
CA PRO A 39 -10.22 0.30 8.21
C PRO A 39 -9.74 1.72 8.50
N TRP A 40 -8.46 1.85 8.90
CA TRP A 40 -7.82 3.11 9.20
C TRP A 40 -6.50 3.23 8.44
N ILE A 41 -6.30 4.36 7.79
CA ILE A 41 -5.11 4.71 7.02
C ILE A 41 -4.71 6.13 7.39
N SER A 42 -3.45 6.30 7.78
CA SER A 42 -2.81 7.61 7.92
C SER A 42 -1.79 7.78 6.80
N ASP A 43 -1.47 9.03 6.43
CA ASP A 43 -0.46 9.31 5.41
C ASP A 43 0.97 9.17 5.95
N ILE A 44 1.33 7.94 6.33
CA ILE A 44 2.60 7.59 6.98
C ILE A 44 3.80 7.69 6.03
N PRO A 45 5.01 8.01 6.54
CA PRO A 45 6.24 7.84 5.77
C PRO A 45 6.50 6.35 5.50
N VAL A 46 6.76 6.00 4.25
CA VAL A 46 6.97 4.61 3.80
C VAL A 46 8.28 4.41 3.04
N ILE A 47 8.92 5.48 2.56
CA ILE A 47 10.26 5.42 1.95
C ILE A 47 11.12 6.50 2.58
N ASP A 48 12.32 6.14 3.05
CA ASP A 48 13.33 7.07 3.54
C ASP A 48 14.21 7.59 2.39
N ASN A 49 13.81 8.71 1.78
CA ASN A 49 14.60 9.41 0.76
C ASN A 49 15.46 10.55 1.36
N THR A 50 15.78 10.50 2.66
CA THR A 50 16.60 11.56 3.31
C THR A 50 18.06 11.58 2.84
N ALA A 51 18.53 10.52 2.20
CA ALA A 51 19.83 10.47 1.52
C ALA A 51 19.74 10.72 0.00
N ASN A 52 18.54 11.03 -0.52
CA ASN A 52 18.26 11.21 -1.94
C ASN A 52 18.51 9.97 -2.83
N THR A 53 18.54 8.78 -2.22
CA THR A 53 18.83 7.49 -2.87
C THR A 53 17.80 7.09 -3.92
N PHE A 54 16.59 7.65 -3.87
CA PHE A 54 15.47 7.27 -4.74
C PHE A 54 15.16 8.32 -5.83
N GLN A 55 16.03 9.30 -6.05
CA GLN A 55 15.81 10.36 -7.04
C GLN A 55 15.63 9.82 -8.47
N ALA A 56 16.24 8.68 -8.80
CA ALA A 56 16.10 8.03 -10.09
C ALA A 56 14.71 7.41 -10.33
N LEU A 57 13.96 7.10 -9.26
CA LEU A 57 12.61 6.53 -9.36
C LEU A 57 11.55 7.61 -9.58
N GLU A 58 11.69 8.74 -8.90
CA GLU A 58 10.77 9.87 -8.99
C GLU A 58 11.55 11.17 -8.79
N PRO A 59 11.94 11.85 -9.88
CA PRO A 59 12.77 13.06 -9.81
C PRO A 59 12.12 14.23 -9.07
N SER A 60 10.78 14.24 -8.94
CA SER A 60 10.06 15.29 -8.21
C SER A 60 10.16 15.16 -6.68
N TRP A 61 10.68 14.05 -6.16
CA TRP A 61 10.83 13.85 -4.73
C TRP A 61 12.02 14.61 -4.15
N TYR A 62 11.71 15.45 -3.16
CA TYR A 62 12.73 16.12 -2.37
C TYR A 62 13.44 15.14 -1.42
N ARG A 63 14.55 15.60 -0.86
CA ARG A 63 15.31 14.93 0.20
C ARG A 63 14.50 14.91 1.50
N SER A 64 13.58 13.95 1.62
CA SER A 64 12.65 13.82 2.74
C SER A 64 12.20 12.36 2.92
N LYS A 65 11.39 12.09 3.93
CA LYS A 65 10.64 10.83 3.99
C LYS A 65 9.42 10.95 3.09
N ILE A 66 9.26 10.01 2.16
CA ILE A 66 8.16 9.99 1.20
C ILE A 66 6.98 9.27 1.82
N ARG A 67 5.81 9.89 1.71
CA ARG A 67 4.56 9.41 2.30
C ARG A 67 3.82 8.44 1.39
N LEU A 68 2.97 7.61 2.00
CA LEU A 68 2.16 6.61 1.30
C LEU A 68 1.33 7.23 0.17
N SER A 69 0.69 8.38 0.39
CA SER A 69 -0.08 9.09 -0.64
C SER A 69 0.77 9.49 -1.85
N GLN A 70 2.04 9.85 -1.63
CA GLN A 70 2.96 10.23 -2.71
C GLN A 70 3.34 9.01 -3.56
N VAL A 71 3.65 7.88 -2.91
CA VAL A 71 3.97 6.63 -3.61
C VAL A 71 2.80 6.18 -4.47
N LEU A 72 1.60 6.10 -3.88
CA LEU A 72 0.40 5.70 -4.61
C LEU A 72 0.08 6.65 -5.77
N ALA A 73 0.24 7.95 -5.57
CA ALA A 73 0.07 8.94 -6.62
C ALA A 73 1.12 8.84 -7.75
N SER A 74 2.35 8.43 -7.46
CA SER A 74 3.35 8.15 -8.49
C SER A 74 2.99 6.91 -9.29
N LEU A 75 2.47 5.86 -8.65
CA LEU A 75 2.02 4.65 -9.35
C LEU A 75 0.84 4.92 -10.30
N THR A 76 -0.14 5.75 -9.90
CA THR A 76 -1.23 6.12 -10.82
C THR A 76 -0.73 6.85 -12.07
N LYS A 77 0.26 7.73 -11.92
CA LYS A 77 0.90 8.43 -13.05
C LYS A 77 1.72 7.51 -13.95
N GLN A 78 2.19 6.38 -13.43
CA GLN A 78 2.87 5.33 -14.19
C GLN A 78 1.88 4.34 -14.85
N GLY A 79 0.57 4.54 -14.68
CA GLY A 79 -0.48 3.75 -15.32
C GLY A 79 -1.01 2.59 -14.48
N SER A 80 -0.58 2.44 -13.22
CA SER A 80 -1.14 1.45 -12.30
C SER A 80 -2.52 1.89 -11.82
N MET A 81 -3.52 1.03 -11.92
CA MET A 81 -4.82 1.24 -11.28
C MET A 81 -4.69 1.05 -9.76
N VAL A 82 -4.75 2.14 -9.01
CA VAL A 82 -4.69 2.13 -7.55
C VAL A 82 -6.10 2.15 -6.98
N CYS A 83 -6.45 1.10 -6.23
CA CYS A 83 -7.74 0.94 -5.57
C CYS A 83 -7.56 1.04 -4.06
N VAL A 84 -8.12 2.05 -3.41
CA VAL A 84 -8.07 2.22 -1.95
C VAL A 84 -9.45 1.96 -1.36
N ALA A 85 -9.55 1.02 -0.42
CA ALA A 85 -10.77 0.76 0.33
C ALA A 85 -10.56 1.00 1.83
N THR A 86 -11.45 1.79 2.44
CA THR A 86 -11.38 2.13 3.86
C THR A 86 -12.76 2.33 4.48
N ARG A 87 -12.84 2.56 5.79
CA ARG A 87 -14.12 2.92 6.45
C ARG A 87 -14.49 4.37 6.19
N PRO A 88 -15.78 4.75 6.22
CA PRO A 88 -16.21 6.15 6.21
C PRO A 88 -15.92 6.86 7.54
N ASP A 89 -14.67 6.81 7.97
CA ASP A 89 -14.18 7.36 9.24
C ASP A 89 -13.35 8.63 8.98
N PRO A 90 -13.56 9.73 9.73
CA PRO A 90 -12.80 10.97 9.60
C PRO A 90 -11.28 10.80 9.69
N HIS A 91 -10.79 9.76 10.37
CA HIS A 91 -9.36 9.41 10.43
C HIS A 91 -8.71 9.34 9.04
N ASN A 92 -9.45 8.84 8.05
CA ASN A 92 -8.94 8.59 6.71
C ASN A 92 -8.91 9.85 5.83
N ASN A 93 -9.64 10.90 6.21
CA ASN A 93 -9.89 12.06 5.33
C ASN A 93 -8.61 12.74 4.87
N SER A 94 -7.67 13.02 5.79
CA SER A 94 -6.43 13.71 5.43
C SER A 94 -5.60 12.94 4.39
N PHE A 95 -5.50 11.61 4.54
CA PHE A 95 -4.82 10.76 3.58
C PHE A 95 -5.56 10.73 2.23
N LEU A 96 -6.88 10.51 2.24
CA LEU A 96 -7.68 10.41 1.02
C LEU A 96 -7.67 11.72 0.21
N GLU A 97 -7.81 12.88 0.85
CA GLU A 97 -7.79 14.17 0.16
C GLU A 97 -6.40 14.49 -0.40
N THR A 98 -5.33 14.15 0.33
CA THR A 98 -3.96 14.29 -0.17
C THR A 98 -3.71 13.41 -1.38
N LEU A 99 -4.16 12.15 -1.34
CA LEU A 99 -4.03 11.21 -2.45
C LEU A 99 -4.78 11.70 -3.70
N LYS A 100 -6.06 12.09 -3.55
CA LYS A 100 -6.87 12.64 -4.65
C LYS A 100 -6.22 13.84 -5.32
N THR A 101 -5.59 14.72 -4.55
CA THR A 101 -4.96 15.93 -5.08
C THR A 101 -3.69 15.62 -5.90
N LYS A 102 -3.00 14.52 -5.59
CA LYS A 102 -1.70 14.20 -6.19
C LYS A 102 -1.77 13.15 -7.31
N ALA A 103 -2.77 12.27 -7.27
CA ALA A 103 -2.90 11.13 -8.17
C ALA A 103 -3.46 11.54 -9.54
N ASP A 104 -3.18 10.72 -10.56
CA ASP A 104 -4.02 10.67 -11.75
C ASP A 104 -5.36 10.02 -11.38
N LEU A 105 -6.46 10.76 -11.57
CA LEU A 105 -7.80 10.31 -11.17
C LEU A 105 -8.37 9.22 -12.09
N ASP A 106 -7.87 9.10 -13.33
CA ASP A 106 -8.31 8.03 -14.25
C ASP A 106 -7.79 6.66 -13.80
N TYR A 107 -6.76 6.66 -12.95
CA TYR A 107 -6.09 5.49 -12.40
C TYR A 107 -6.30 5.35 -10.88
N LEU A 108 -7.19 6.13 -10.28
CA LEU A 108 -7.50 6.07 -8.85
C LEU A 108 -8.96 5.65 -8.63
N SER A 109 -9.16 4.63 -7.81
CA SER A 109 -10.49 4.22 -7.32
C SER A 109 -10.53 4.24 -5.79
N LEU A 110 -11.55 4.90 -5.23
CA LEU A 110 -11.70 5.05 -3.78
C LEU A 110 -13.03 4.45 -3.32
N HIS A 111 -12.96 3.54 -2.35
CA HIS A 111 -14.10 2.84 -1.78
C HIS A 111 -14.23 3.15 -0.29
N LYS A 112 -15.46 3.42 0.14
CA LYS A 112 -15.83 3.51 1.55
C LYS A 112 -16.79 2.37 1.88
N ALA A 113 -16.47 1.57 2.90
CA ALA A 113 -17.30 0.46 3.35
C ALA A 113 -17.33 0.40 4.89
N GLU A 114 -18.52 0.41 5.47
CA GLU A 114 -18.72 0.32 6.93
C GLU A 114 -18.14 -0.99 7.50
N GLU A 115 -18.49 -2.11 6.88
CA GLU A 115 -18.05 -3.45 7.25
C GLU A 115 -16.71 -3.82 6.59
N LEU A 116 -15.67 -3.02 6.87
CA LEU A 116 -14.30 -3.28 6.43
C LEU A 116 -13.43 -3.58 7.66
N HIS A 117 -12.92 -4.81 7.72
CA HIS A 117 -11.99 -5.26 8.78
C HIS A 117 -10.66 -5.77 8.22
N SER A 118 -10.63 -6.13 6.94
CA SER A 118 -9.43 -6.60 6.23
C SER A 118 -8.36 -5.51 6.19
N LYS A 119 -7.10 -5.92 6.36
CA LYS A 119 -5.94 -5.03 6.29
C LYS A 119 -4.88 -5.67 5.43
N GLY A 120 -4.54 -5.02 4.33
CA GLY A 120 -3.51 -5.50 3.44
C GLY A 120 -3.30 -4.62 2.22
N ILE A 121 -2.20 -4.92 1.54
CA ILE A 121 -1.80 -4.36 0.26
C ILE A 121 -1.52 -5.52 -0.69
N LEU A 122 -2.13 -5.46 -1.87
CA LEU A 122 -2.06 -6.49 -2.90
C LEU A 122 -1.64 -5.84 -4.21
N SER A 123 -0.68 -6.43 -4.90
CA SER A 123 -0.29 -6.05 -6.26
C SER A 123 -0.29 -7.28 -7.18
N ASP A 124 0.28 -7.16 -8.38
CA ASP A 124 0.49 -8.31 -9.27
C ASP A 124 1.63 -9.21 -8.80
N SER A 125 2.51 -8.71 -7.94
CA SER A 125 3.76 -9.36 -7.55
C SER A 125 3.81 -9.81 -6.08
N PHE A 126 2.95 -9.26 -5.22
CA PHE A 126 2.90 -9.66 -3.82
C PHE A 126 1.52 -9.45 -3.17
N TYR A 127 1.33 -10.11 -2.03
CA TYR A 127 0.26 -9.83 -1.09
C TYR A 127 0.82 -9.72 0.33
N LEU A 128 0.61 -8.58 0.98
CA LEU A 128 0.92 -8.36 2.40
C LEU A 128 -0.37 -8.09 3.16
N ALA A 129 -0.67 -8.90 4.17
CA ALA A 129 -1.89 -8.75 4.97
C ALA A 129 -1.67 -9.15 6.42
N GLY A 130 -2.59 -8.74 7.31
CA GLY A 130 -2.54 -9.14 8.71
C GLY A 130 -3.38 -8.27 9.63
N SER A 131 -2.93 -8.13 10.88
CA SER A 131 -3.63 -7.31 11.90
C SER A 131 -3.33 -5.81 11.80
N MET A 132 -2.33 -5.43 11.01
CA MET A 132 -1.78 -4.08 10.93
C MET A 132 -2.64 -3.09 10.16
N ASN A 133 -3.05 -1.99 10.79
CA ASN A 133 -3.55 -0.84 10.05
C ASN A 133 -2.38 -0.03 9.46
N PHE A 134 -2.61 0.65 8.33
CA PHE A 134 -1.61 1.53 7.71
C PHE A 134 -1.57 2.90 8.41
N THR A 135 -1.26 2.88 9.70
CA THR A 135 -1.13 4.06 10.57
C THR A 135 0.22 4.04 11.26
N PHE A 136 0.66 5.17 11.82
CA PHE A 136 1.99 5.26 12.45
C PHE A 136 2.19 4.20 13.54
N ASN A 137 1.18 4.01 14.39
CA ASN A 137 1.21 3.00 15.44
C ASN A 137 1.17 1.58 14.88
N GLY A 138 0.37 1.34 13.82
CA GLY A 138 0.31 0.03 13.17
C GLY A 138 1.66 -0.40 12.59
N ILE A 139 2.39 0.51 11.93
CA ILE A 139 3.67 0.16 11.30
C ILE A 139 4.87 0.16 12.25
N THR A 140 4.84 0.89 13.37
CA THR A 140 6.05 1.15 14.19
C THR A 140 5.94 0.62 15.63
N VAL A 141 4.74 0.60 16.21
CA VAL A 141 4.56 0.44 17.67
C VAL A 141 3.88 -0.89 18.01
N ASN A 142 2.88 -1.28 17.21
CA ASN A 142 2.05 -2.43 17.52
C ASN A 142 2.76 -3.76 17.26
N GLN A 143 2.40 -4.77 18.05
CA GLN A 143 2.77 -6.15 17.82
C GLN A 143 1.81 -6.78 16.82
N GLU A 144 2.12 -6.61 15.55
CA GLU A 144 1.35 -7.08 14.42
C GLU A 144 1.81 -8.46 13.96
N THR A 145 0.88 -9.26 13.44
CA THR A 145 1.18 -10.47 12.70
C THR A 145 0.80 -10.24 11.24
N LEU A 146 1.79 -10.37 10.37
CA LEU A 146 1.65 -10.18 8.93
C LEU A 146 1.99 -11.48 8.20
N SER A 147 1.31 -11.71 7.09
CA SER A 147 1.68 -12.69 6.07
C SER A 147 2.12 -11.95 4.82
N TYR A 148 3.29 -12.32 4.29
CA TYR A 148 3.80 -11.85 3.00
C TYR A 148 3.85 -13.03 2.04
N GLU A 149 3.14 -12.91 0.92
CA GLU A 149 2.98 -13.94 -0.11
C GLU A 149 3.46 -13.41 -1.46
N THR A 150 4.15 -14.26 -2.21
CA THR A 150 4.64 -13.98 -3.58
C THR A 150 4.33 -15.11 -4.56
N ASP A 151 3.66 -16.17 -4.11
CA ASP A 151 3.22 -17.26 -4.98
C ASP A 151 2.16 -16.76 -5.99
N PRO A 152 2.41 -16.88 -7.31
CA PRO A 152 1.50 -16.34 -8.32
C PRO A 152 0.08 -16.91 -8.25
N THR A 153 -0.07 -18.16 -7.81
CA THR A 153 -1.39 -18.81 -7.68
C THR A 153 -2.18 -18.16 -6.55
N ALA A 154 -1.54 -18.02 -5.38
CA ALA A 154 -2.15 -17.35 -4.23
C ALA A 154 -2.47 -15.88 -4.53
N ILE A 155 -1.58 -15.17 -5.23
CA ILE A 155 -1.84 -13.79 -5.67
C ILE A 155 -3.05 -13.73 -6.61
N ALA A 156 -3.13 -14.62 -7.60
CA ALA A 156 -4.24 -14.64 -8.55
C ALA A 156 -5.59 -14.86 -7.85
N GLU A 157 -5.65 -15.76 -6.87
CA GLU A 157 -6.84 -15.98 -6.03
C GLU A 157 -7.23 -14.72 -5.25
N GLN A 158 -6.25 -14.04 -4.62
CA GLN A 158 -6.52 -12.80 -3.90
C GLN A 158 -6.96 -11.67 -4.84
N LYS A 159 -6.38 -11.58 -6.04
CA LYS A 159 -6.79 -10.60 -7.05
C LYS A 159 -8.25 -10.78 -7.44
N LEU A 160 -8.73 -12.00 -7.60
CA LEU A 160 -10.16 -12.25 -7.86
C LEU A 160 -11.03 -11.73 -6.72
N ASN A 161 -10.66 -12.03 -5.47
CA ASN A 161 -11.39 -11.57 -4.28
C ASN A 161 -11.42 -10.04 -4.15
N PHE A 162 -10.27 -9.39 -4.32
CA PHE A 162 -10.15 -7.94 -4.22
C PHE A 162 -10.88 -7.25 -5.36
N ARG A 163 -10.77 -7.77 -6.59
CA ARG A 163 -11.46 -7.20 -7.75
C ARG A 163 -12.97 -7.32 -7.66
N ALA A 164 -13.47 -8.45 -7.14
CA ALA A 164 -14.91 -8.63 -6.93
C ALA A 164 -15.48 -7.61 -5.93
N ARG A 165 -14.69 -7.19 -4.92
CA ARG A 165 -15.14 -6.28 -3.86
C ARG A 165 -14.87 -4.80 -4.14
N TRP A 166 -13.72 -4.50 -4.72
CA TRP A 166 -13.14 -3.16 -4.84
C TRP A 166 -12.84 -2.76 -6.28
N GLY A 167 -13.29 -3.56 -7.25
CA GLY A 167 -13.07 -3.28 -8.66
C GLY A 167 -11.59 -3.33 -9.08
N GLY A 168 -11.31 -2.63 -10.17
CA GLY A 168 -10.04 -2.64 -10.90
C GLY A 168 -10.31 -2.71 -12.40
N ARG A 169 -9.37 -2.24 -13.23
CA ARG A 169 -9.51 -2.35 -14.69
C ARG A 169 -9.54 -3.81 -15.15
N VAL A 170 -10.41 -4.12 -16.10
CA VAL A 170 -10.33 -5.36 -16.88
C VAL A 170 -9.21 -5.14 -17.88
N SER A 171 -8.10 -5.85 -17.72
CA SER A 171 -7.10 -6.01 -18.78
C SER A 171 -7.68 -6.84 -19.92
#